data_AF-W7KT02-F1
#
_entry.id   AF-W7KT02-F1
#
_cell.length_a   1.000
_cell.length_b   1.000
_cell.length_c   1.000
_cell.angle_alpha   90.00
_cell.angle_beta   90.00
_cell.angle_gamma   90.00
#
_symmetry.space_group_name_H-M   'P 1'
#
loop_
_entity.id
_entity.type
_entity.pdbx_description
1 polymer ?
#
loop_
_entity_poly.entity_id
_entity_poly.type
_entity_poly.pdbx_seq_one_letter_code
_entity_poly.pdbx_strand_id
1 'polypeptide(L)'
;MADNLTAQLDINDPLMKGRLTSSPKKLAELPLASNNPYDPETSPSDILKYLPPDGTMFGLYADPYATLVFYQPREGNHSGKYWLNERMEKHSFTDKELNLIDFLSTNRIATRNQIQRVVFEPEDSDLKIRDFIKKCRKRGIITAFSWVTPCNNGKKKPLIYGLTRIGAAAAQVLFQREVPKEFIFQPVVFNHSRGPKMSGFFHDLVSNELFSEFKRLDRVISWERKPSIRLKDGTTHKPGIATELIKDKGQFLTFWVEIFRITPDWIEHVTSRFQKTQLAFEKLPLQEQPKRVIVILDSDSRIPYIARLAEEHMPSVEVRYTTDERLLMGIGVDSFLLYDHQTNQMKRSPINFLSDDYAGMSATEFFASQTFEIEDEDEFEE
;
A
#
# COMPACT_ATOMS: atom_id res chain seq x y z
N MET A 1 -34.97 18.99 10.44
CA MET A 1 -34.32 19.82 9.41
C MET A 1 -33.39 18.90 8.65
N ALA A 2 -33.78 18.59 7.42
CA ALA A 2 -33.10 17.67 6.55
C ALA A 2 -32.10 18.47 5.72
N ASP A 3 -30.85 18.03 5.65
CA ASP A 3 -29.92 18.43 4.60
C ASP A 3 -29.18 17.21 4.08
N ASN A 4 -29.46 16.93 2.81
CA ASN A 4 -28.79 15.96 1.96
C ASN A 4 -27.37 16.44 1.64
N LEU A 5 -26.37 15.60 1.87
CA LEU A 5 -25.05 15.74 1.26
C LEU A 5 -24.75 14.52 0.41
N THR A 6 -25.37 14.51 -0.76
CA THR A 6 -24.88 13.79 -1.94
C THR A 6 -23.55 14.42 -2.33
N ALA A 7 -22.46 13.67 -2.23
CA ALA A 7 -21.21 14.05 -2.89
C ALA A 7 -21.48 14.01 -4.40
N GLN A 8 -21.76 15.18 -4.99
CA GLN A 8 -21.87 15.33 -6.43
C GLN A 8 -20.49 15.12 -7.05
N LEU A 9 -20.39 14.10 -7.89
CA LEU A 9 -19.31 13.96 -8.87
C LEU A 9 -19.31 15.22 -9.74
N ASP A 10 -18.17 15.92 -9.78
CA ASP A 10 -18.00 17.07 -10.65
C ASP A 10 -17.88 16.58 -12.11
N ILE A 11 -18.96 16.77 -12.87
CA ILE A 11 -19.11 16.31 -14.26
C ILE A 11 -18.29 17.22 -15.23
N ASN A 12 -17.67 18.29 -14.72
CA ASN A 12 -16.93 19.27 -15.53
C ASN A 12 -15.40 19.15 -15.43
N ASP A 13 -14.85 18.05 -14.87
CA ASP A 13 -13.41 17.79 -14.90
C ASP A 13 -12.88 17.74 -16.36
N PRO A 14 -11.96 18.65 -16.77
CA PRO A 14 -11.36 18.65 -18.09
C PRO A 14 -10.63 17.33 -18.45
N LEU A 15 -10.34 16.47 -17.46
CA LEU A 15 -9.76 15.13 -17.62
C LEU A 15 -10.73 14.09 -18.21
N MET A 16 -12.03 14.40 -18.34
CA MET A 16 -13.04 13.53 -18.97
C MET A 16 -13.30 13.84 -20.46
N LYS A 17 -12.66 14.88 -21.04
CA LYS A 17 -12.86 15.26 -22.46
C LYS A 17 -11.89 14.62 -23.46
N GLY A 18 -11.01 13.73 -23.00
CA GLY A 18 -10.23 12.88 -23.89
C GLY A 18 -11.04 11.66 -24.33
N ARG A 19 -11.93 11.82 -25.32
CA ARG A 19 -12.42 10.67 -26.10
C ARG A 19 -11.21 10.09 -26.85
N LEU A 20 -10.51 9.15 -26.22
CA LEU A 20 -9.60 8.26 -26.90
C LEU A 20 -10.45 7.31 -27.74
N THR A 21 -10.39 7.48 -29.05
CA THR A 21 -10.92 6.55 -30.04
C THR A 21 -10.07 5.28 -30.01
N SER A 22 -10.22 4.45 -28.98
CA SER A 22 -9.80 3.05 -29.06
C SER A 22 -10.88 2.30 -29.84
N SER A 23 -10.53 1.70 -30.97
CA SER A 23 -11.44 0.92 -31.79
C SER A 23 -12.17 -0.15 -30.95
N PRO A 24 -13.50 -0.35 -31.07
CA PRO A 24 -14.25 -1.31 -30.25
C PRO A 24 -13.89 -2.80 -30.47
N LYS A 25 -12.99 -3.12 -31.42
CA LYS A 25 -12.78 -4.47 -31.95
C LYS A 25 -11.56 -5.22 -31.41
N LYS A 26 -10.81 -4.70 -30.42
CA LYS A 26 -9.63 -5.40 -29.85
C LYS A 26 -9.65 -5.62 -28.32
N LEU A 27 -10.75 -5.29 -27.64
CA LEU A 27 -10.99 -5.63 -26.22
C LEU A 27 -11.66 -7.01 -26.01
N ALA A 28 -11.89 -7.77 -27.09
CA ALA A 28 -12.24 -9.19 -27.04
C ALA A 28 -10.95 -9.99 -26.81
N GLU A 29 -10.70 -10.70 -25.71
CA GLU A 29 -11.53 -11.19 -24.61
C GLU A 29 -10.83 -10.83 -23.29
N LEU A 30 -11.58 -10.27 -22.33
CA LEU A 30 -11.12 -10.25 -20.95
C LEU A 30 -10.76 -11.69 -20.53
N PRO A 31 -9.59 -11.94 -19.94
CA PRO A 31 -9.26 -13.27 -19.45
C PRO A 31 -10.16 -13.54 -18.23
N LEU A 32 -11.24 -14.29 -18.45
CA LEU A 32 -12.22 -14.65 -17.43
C LEU A 32 -11.93 -16.05 -16.91
N ALA A 33 -12.21 -16.26 -15.62
CA ALA A 33 -12.20 -17.60 -15.07
C ALA A 33 -13.33 -18.44 -15.68
N SER A 34 -13.04 -19.70 -15.97
CA SER A 34 -14.04 -20.66 -16.47
C SER A 34 -14.78 -21.39 -15.35
N ASN A 35 -14.20 -21.46 -14.15
CA ASN A 35 -14.72 -22.21 -13.01
C ASN A 35 -14.74 -21.36 -11.74
N ASN A 36 -15.72 -21.60 -10.87
CA ASN A 36 -15.79 -21.01 -9.53
C ASN A 36 -15.11 -21.95 -8.51
N PRO A 37 -13.99 -21.56 -7.86
CA PRO A 37 -13.34 -22.37 -6.83
C PRO A 37 -14.03 -22.28 -5.46
N TYR A 38 -15.06 -21.45 -5.31
CA TYR A 38 -15.81 -21.25 -4.08
C TYR A 38 -17.14 -22.03 -4.08
N ASP A 39 -17.79 -22.07 -2.92
CA ASP A 39 -19.13 -22.66 -2.76
C ASP A 39 -20.17 -21.93 -3.63
N PRO A 40 -20.81 -22.62 -4.60
CA PRO A 40 -21.79 -22.02 -5.49
C PRO A 40 -23.02 -21.41 -4.79
N GLU A 41 -23.39 -21.90 -3.60
CA GLU A 41 -24.59 -21.41 -2.90
C GLU A 41 -24.38 -20.04 -2.27
N THR A 42 -23.16 -19.79 -1.79
CA THR A 42 -22.80 -18.55 -1.08
C THR A 42 -22.11 -17.52 -1.99
N SER A 43 -21.53 -17.97 -3.11
CA SER A 43 -20.78 -17.11 -4.03
C SER A 43 -21.67 -16.10 -4.78
N PRO A 44 -21.18 -14.87 -5.00
CA PRO A 44 -21.84 -13.91 -5.89
C PRO A 44 -21.98 -14.42 -7.32
N SER A 45 -23.08 -14.07 -8.01
CA SER A 45 -23.37 -14.56 -9.37
C SER A 45 -22.39 -14.03 -10.43
N ASP A 46 -21.70 -12.93 -10.16
CA ASP A 46 -20.74 -12.31 -11.05
C ASP A 46 -19.27 -12.69 -10.73
N ILE A 47 -19.04 -13.65 -9.84
CA ILE A 47 -17.70 -14.02 -9.34
C ILE A 47 -16.69 -14.36 -10.44
N LEU A 48 -17.13 -15.04 -11.52
CA LEU A 48 -16.27 -15.41 -12.65
C LEU A 48 -15.66 -14.19 -13.38
N LYS A 49 -16.29 -13.02 -13.26
CA LYS A 49 -15.78 -11.76 -13.84
C LYS A 49 -14.57 -11.22 -13.09
N TYR A 50 -14.46 -11.57 -11.81
CA TYR A 50 -13.44 -11.03 -10.92
C TYR A 50 -12.35 -12.02 -10.60
N LEU A 51 -12.61 -13.32 -10.71
CA LEU A 51 -11.61 -14.35 -10.42
C LEU A 51 -10.35 -14.22 -11.31
N PRO A 52 -9.19 -14.67 -10.79
CA PRO A 52 -8.02 -14.92 -11.62
C PRO A 52 -8.34 -15.83 -12.83
N PRO A 53 -7.75 -15.57 -14.02
CA PRO A 53 -8.03 -16.34 -15.23
C PRO A 53 -7.77 -17.85 -15.12
N ASP A 54 -6.84 -18.26 -14.25
CA ASP A 54 -6.52 -19.66 -13.98
C ASP A 54 -7.56 -20.38 -13.10
N GLY A 55 -8.62 -19.69 -12.65
CA GLY A 55 -9.67 -20.23 -11.80
C GLY A 55 -9.26 -20.43 -10.34
N THR A 56 -8.12 -19.87 -9.93
CA THR A 56 -7.69 -19.90 -8.52
C THR A 56 -8.56 -18.98 -7.65
N MET A 57 -8.56 -19.23 -6.34
CA MET A 57 -9.22 -18.34 -5.37
C MET A 57 -8.56 -16.95 -5.36
N PHE A 58 -9.30 -15.94 -4.93
CA PHE A 58 -8.74 -14.60 -4.70
C PHE A 58 -7.53 -14.66 -3.75
N GLY A 59 -6.52 -13.86 -4.08
CA GLY A 59 -5.43 -13.57 -3.17
C GLY A 59 -5.91 -12.90 -1.88
N LEU A 60 -5.05 -12.90 -0.85
CA LEU A 60 -5.46 -12.49 0.51
C LEU A 60 -6.04 -11.07 0.55
N TYR A 61 -5.50 -10.15 -0.25
CA TYR A 61 -5.94 -8.75 -0.34
C TYR A 61 -6.54 -8.45 -1.72
N ALA A 62 -7.31 -9.39 -2.28
CA ALA A 62 -7.86 -9.25 -3.63
C ALA A 62 -9.38 -9.42 -3.73
N ASP A 63 -10.05 -9.82 -2.65
CA ASP A 63 -11.48 -10.13 -2.66
C ASP A 63 -12.36 -8.87 -2.86
N PRO A 64 -13.04 -8.70 -4.01
CA PRO A 64 -13.82 -7.50 -4.29
C PRO A 64 -15.13 -7.42 -3.48
N TYR A 65 -15.55 -8.52 -2.85
CA TYR A 65 -16.78 -8.63 -2.07
C TYR A 65 -16.56 -8.45 -0.57
N ALA A 66 -15.30 -8.32 -0.14
CA ALA A 66 -14.95 -8.16 1.26
C ALA A 66 -15.49 -6.84 1.84
N THR A 67 -16.13 -6.94 3.01
CA THR A 67 -16.64 -5.80 3.78
C THR A 67 -16.01 -5.74 5.15
N LEU A 68 -15.70 -4.53 5.61
CA LEU A 68 -15.00 -4.26 6.85
C LEU A 68 -15.86 -4.59 8.07
N VAL A 69 -15.26 -5.24 9.07
CA VAL A 69 -15.86 -5.48 10.39
C VAL A 69 -14.85 -5.16 11.49
N PHE A 70 -15.20 -4.26 12.40
CA PHE A 70 -14.37 -3.94 13.57
C PHE A 70 -14.34 -5.08 14.58
N TYR A 71 -13.14 -5.34 15.13
CA TYR A 71 -12.92 -6.31 16.19
C TYR A 71 -12.95 -5.60 17.55
N GLN A 72 -13.92 -5.98 18.39
CA GLN A 72 -14.15 -5.40 19.72
C GLN A 72 -14.23 -3.85 19.69
N PRO A 73 -15.20 -3.24 18.97
CA PRO A 73 -15.22 -1.79 18.70
C PRO A 73 -15.39 -0.88 19.92
N ARG A 74 -15.66 -1.44 21.12
CA ARG A 74 -15.77 -0.68 22.37
C ARG A 74 -14.45 -0.57 23.14
N GLU A 75 -13.41 -1.29 22.71
CA GLU A 75 -12.13 -1.32 23.42
C GLU A 75 -11.40 0.03 23.32
N GLY A 76 -10.94 0.56 24.47
CA GLY A 76 -10.10 1.75 24.54
C GLY A 76 -10.79 3.12 24.39
N ASN A 77 -12.09 3.15 24.08
CA ASN A 77 -12.82 4.42 23.80
C ASN A 77 -12.78 5.43 24.95
N HIS A 78 -12.77 4.99 26.21
CA HIS A 78 -12.74 5.89 27.38
C HIS A 78 -11.32 6.24 27.86
N SER A 79 -10.33 5.42 27.54
CA SER A 79 -8.97 5.53 28.10
C SER A 79 -8.05 6.43 27.29
N GLY A 80 -8.32 6.62 25.99
CA GLY A 80 -7.35 7.26 25.09
C GLY A 80 -7.07 8.73 25.37
N LYS A 81 -8.08 9.52 25.76
CA LYS A 81 -7.87 10.94 26.08
C LYS A 81 -6.96 11.12 27.29
N TYR A 82 -7.15 10.31 28.34
CA TYR A 82 -6.31 10.35 29.53
C TYR A 82 -4.88 9.90 29.22
N TRP A 83 -4.72 8.85 28.39
CA TRP A 83 -3.41 8.36 27.99
C TRP A 83 -2.57 9.44 27.27
N LEU A 84 -3.14 10.15 26.30
CA LEU A 84 -2.37 11.14 25.53
C LEU A 84 -1.92 12.30 26.43
N ASN A 85 -2.82 12.86 27.24
CA ASN A 85 -2.48 13.95 28.16
C ASN A 85 -1.38 13.53 29.14
N GLU A 86 -1.51 12.36 29.76
CA GLU A 86 -0.50 11.84 30.68
C GLU A 86 0.87 11.64 30.01
N ARG A 87 0.88 11.10 28.78
CA ARG A 87 2.13 10.88 28.05
C ARG A 87 2.83 12.18 27.66
N MET A 88 2.06 13.19 27.27
CA MET A 88 2.57 14.52 26.93
C MET A 88 3.15 15.22 28.15
N GLU A 89 2.45 15.22 29.29
CA GLU A 89 2.92 15.85 30.53
C GLU A 89 4.20 15.21 31.07
N LYS A 90 4.32 13.88 30.95
CA LYS A 90 5.45 13.11 31.49
C LYS A 90 6.58 12.87 30.49
N HIS A 91 6.45 13.32 29.24
CA HIS A 91 7.38 13.00 28.14
C HIS A 91 7.78 11.51 28.07
N SER A 92 6.81 10.60 28.25
CA SER A 92 7.10 9.19 28.57
C SER A 92 6.78 8.20 27.45
N PHE A 93 6.76 8.65 26.19
CA PHE A 93 6.57 7.76 25.04
C PHE A 93 7.75 6.80 24.92
N THR A 94 7.46 5.51 24.70
CA THR A 94 8.50 4.52 24.37
C THR A 94 8.80 4.54 22.88
N ASP A 95 10.01 4.18 22.46
CA ASP A 95 10.38 4.11 21.03
C ASP A 95 9.40 3.27 20.20
N LYS A 96 8.93 2.14 20.74
CA LYS A 96 7.94 1.29 20.06
C LYS A 96 6.57 1.97 19.88
N GLU A 97 6.18 2.82 20.83
CA GLU A 97 4.97 3.65 20.69
C GLU A 97 5.17 4.69 19.59
N LEU A 98 6.32 5.38 19.58
CA LEU A 98 6.67 6.36 18.55
C LEU A 98 6.68 5.72 17.17
N ASN A 99 7.41 4.62 17.00
CA ASN A 99 7.54 3.89 15.73
C ASN A 99 6.19 3.36 15.22
N LEU A 100 5.33 2.83 16.11
CA LEU A 100 3.98 2.39 15.72
C LEU A 100 3.11 3.57 15.24
N ILE A 101 3.15 4.69 15.96
CA ILE A 101 2.34 5.87 15.63
C ILE A 101 2.84 6.49 14.32
N ASP A 102 4.16 6.62 14.13
CA ASP A 102 4.76 7.08 12.89
C ASP A 102 4.37 6.18 11.72
N PHE A 103 4.59 4.86 11.86
CA PHE A 103 4.29 3.89 10.81
C PHE A 103 2.84 3.97 10.35
N LEU A 104 1.87 3.96 11.28
CA LEU A 104 0.44 3.97 10.92
C LEU A 104 -0.06 5.35 10.46
N SER A 105 0.59 6.46 10.84
CA SER A 105 0.23 7.78 10.31
C SER A 105 0.80 8.03 8.91
N THR A 106 1.83 7.29 8.50
CA THR A 106 2.36 7.30 7.12
C THR A 106 1.67 6.26 6.23
N ASN A 107 1.38 5.06 6.76
CA ASN A 107 0.91 3.91 5.98
C ASN A 107 -0.56 3.55 6.19
N ARG A 108 -1.30 4.34 6.99
CA ARG A 108 -2.74 4.19 7.29
C ARG A 108 -3.10 2.99 8.16
N ILE A 109 -2.72 1.79 7.74
CA ILE A 109 -3.12 0.52 8.34
C ILE A 109 -2.01 -0.52 8.25
N ALA A 110 -2.01 -1.51 9.13
CA ALA A 110 -1.08 -2.62 9.02
C ALA A 110 -1.61 -3.89 9.68
N THR A 111 -1.15 -5.05 9.22
CA THR A 111 -1.33 -6.31 9.96
C THR A 111 -0.31 -6.41 11.09
N ARG A 112 -0.50 -7.38 12.00
CA ARG A 112 0.50 -7.65 13.05
C ARG A 112 1.89 -7.97 12.48
N ASN A 113 1.96 -8.75 11.40
CA ASN A 113 3.24 -9.17 10.81
C ASN A 113 3.97 -7.98 10.17
N GLN A 114 3.24 -7.03 9.61
CA GLN A 114 3.79 -5.76 9.11
C GLN A 114 4.30 -4.90 10.27
N ILE A 115 3.50 -4.74 11.34
CA ILE A 115 3.93 -4.03 12.55
C ILE A 115 5.19 -4.67 13.15
N GLN A 116 5.25 -6.00 13.21
CA GLN A 116 6.42 -6.71 13.72
C GLN A 116 7.70 -6.35 12.95
N ARG A 117 7.67 -6.38 11.62
CA ARG A 117 8.84 -6.06 10.78
C ARG A 117 9.30 -4.61 10.86
N VAL A 118 8.40 -3.69 11.18
CA VAL A 118 8.68 -2.23 11.15
C VAL A 118 9.00 -1.68 12.54
N VAL A 119 8.36 -2.19 13.59
CA VAL A 119 8.38 -1.59 14.94
C VAL A 119 9.26 -2.37 15.92
N PHE A 120 9.55 -3.64 15.64
CA PHE A 120 10.22 -4.55 16.56
C PHE A 120 11.51 -5.08 15.97
N GLU A 121 12.43 -5.43 16.87
CA GLU A 121 13.66 -6.10 16.50
C GLU A 121 13.38 -7.57 16.13
N PRO A 122 14.20 -8.20 15.26
CA PRO A 122 14.02 -9.60 14.87
C PRO A 122 13.96 -10.58 16.05
N GLU A 123 14.61 -10.25 17.18
CA GLU A 123 14.69 -11.08 18.39
C GLU A 123 13.47 -10.91 19.32
N ASP A 124 12.61 -9.92 19.09
CA ASP A 124 11.43 -9.70 19.93
C ASP A 124 10.42 -10.85 19.79
N SER A 125 10.00 -11.42 20.93
CA SER A 125 9.07 -12.55 20.93
C SER A 125 7.64 -12.17 20.51
N ASP A 126 6.94 -13.08 19.82
CA ASP A 126 5.53 -12.89 19.39
C ASP A 126 4.59 -12.59 20.57
N LEU A 127 4.88 -13.10 21.78
CA LEU A 127 4.11 -12.77 22.99
C LEU A 127 4.25 -11.28 23.35
N LYS A 128 5.48 -10.76 23.38
CA LYS A 128 5.76 -9.35 23.66
C LYS A 128 5.08 -8.44 22.65
N ILE A 129 5.11 -8.81 21.37
CA ILE A 129 4.45 -8.07 20.28
C ILE A 129 2.94 -8.07 20.47
N ARG A 130 2.32 -9.22 20.75
CA ARG A 130 0.88 -9.33 21.02
C ARG A 130 0.46 -8.49 22.22
N ASP A 131 1.21 -8.53 23.30
CA ASP A 131 0.92 -7.78 24.52
C ASP A 131 1.04 -6.27 24.29
N PHE A 132 2.05 -5.84 23.53
CA PHE A 132 2.20 -4.45 23.14
C PHE A 132 1.00 -3.96 22.31
N ILE A 133 0.61 -4.69 21.26
CA ILE A 133 -0.53 -4.32 20.41
C ILE A 133 -1.82 -4.29 21.22
N LYS A 134 -2.03 -5.29 22.09
CA LYS A 134 -3.18 -5.34 23.01
C LYS A 134 -3.20 -4.14 23.96
N LYS A 135 -2.05 -3.74 24.49
CA LYS A 135 -1.92 -2.54 25.35
C LYS A 135 -2.27 -1.28 24.58
N CYS A 136 -1.81 -1.14 23.34
CA CYS A 136 -2.12 0.01 22.47
C CYS A 136 -3.62 0.09 22.15
N ARG A 137 -4.28 -1.06 21.92
CA ARG A 137 -5.74 -1.13 21.74
C ARG A 137 -6.51 -0.75 23.00
N LYS A 138 -6.14 -1.30 24.16
CA LYS A 138 -6.76 -0.97 25.45
C LYS A 138 -6.62 0.50 25.83
N ARG A 139 -5.53 1.13 25.42
CA ARG A 139 -5.30 2.57 25.57
C ARG A 139 -6.02 3.41 24.51
N GLY A 140 -6.67 2.81 23.54
CA GLY A 140 -7.40 3.52 22.48
C GLY A 140 -6.50 4.22 21.47
N ILE A 141 -5.22 3.86 21.36
CA ILE A 141 -4.27 4.45 20.39
C ILE A 141 -4.59 3.93 18.98
N ILE A 142 -4.79 2.62 18.88
CA ILE A 142 -5.13 1.90 17.66
C ILE A 142 -6.44 1.15 17.84
N THR A 143 -7.13 0.91 16.74
CA THR A 143 -8.28 -0.01 16.68
C THR A 143 -7.93 -1.21 15.81
N ALA A 144 -8.68 -2.31 15.97
CA ALA A 144 -8.54 -3.49 15.14
C ALA A 144 -9.80 -3.76 14.32
N PHE A 145 -9.62 -4.23 13.11
CA PHE A 145 -10.70 -4.70 12.24
C PHE A 145 -10.22 -5.85 11.36
N SER A 146 -11.16 -6.51 10.70
CA SER A 146 -10.91 -7.53 9.68
C SER A 146 -12.03 -7.42 8.64
N TRP A 147 -12.28 -8.48 7.87
CA TRP A 147 -13.30 -8.48 6.85
C TRP A 147 -14.13 -9.75 6.79
N VAL A 148 -15.38 -9.60 6.38
CA VAL A 148 -16.30 -10.70 6.05
C VAL A 148 -16.54 -10.70 4.55
N THR A 149 -16.74 -11.89 3.98
CA THR A 149 -16.96 -12.06 2.55
C THR A 149 -17.82 -13.30 2.30
N PRO A 150 -18.68 -13.29 1.27
CA PRO A 150 -19.32 -14.51 0.77
C PRO A 150 -18.33 -15.53 0.20
N CYS A 151 -17.16 -15.10 -0.28
CA CYS A 151 -16.14 -15.96 -0.90
C CYS A 151 -15.25 -16.62 0.15
N ASN A 152 -15.81 -17.55 0.93
CA ASN A 152 -15.08 -18.21 2.01
C ASN A 152 -14.09 -19.26 1.47
N ASN A 153 -12.81 -19.09 1.79
CA ASN A 153 -11.72 -20.03 1.43
C ASN A 153 -11.17 -20.80 2.64
N GLY A 154 -11.81 -20.70 3.81
CA GLY A 154 -11.35 -21.34 5.05
C GLY A 154 -10.06 -20.76 5.66
N LYS A 155 -9.40 -19.82 4.98
CA LYS A 155 -8.16 -19.21 5.48
C LYS A 155 -8.48 -18.22 6.61
N LYS A 156 -7.65 -18.25 7.66
CA LYS A 156 -7.73 -17.29 8.75
C LYS A 156 -7.34 -15.91 8.25
N LYS A 157 -8.27 -14.95 8.37
CA LYS A 157 -8.01 -13.55 8.03
C LYS A 157 -7.22 -12.86 9.14
N PRO A 158 -6.20 -12.05 8.82
CA PRO A 158 -5.50 -11.27 9.81
C PRO A 158 -6.40 -10.19 10.44
N LEU A 159 -6.03 -9.78 11.65
CA LEU A 159 -6.45 -8.50 12.19
C LEU A 159 -5.59 -7.40 11.59
N ILE A 160 -6.25 -6.32 11.21
CA ILE A 160 -5.69 -5.08 10.68
C ILE A 160 -5.82 -4.02 11.76
N TYR A 161 -4.80 -3.19 11.91
CA TYR A 161 -4.74 -2.12 12.89
C TYR A 161 -4.59 -0.77 12.19
N GLY A 162 -5.27 0.25 12.70
CA GLY A 162 -5.16 1.63 12.25
C GLY A 162 -5.30 2.60 13.42
N LEU A 163 -4.85 3.84 13.24
CA LEU A 163 -4.91 4.85 14.29
C LEU A 163 -6.36 5.24 14.59
N THR A 164 -6.68 5.37 15.87
CA THR A 164 -7.91 6.07 16.26
C THR A 164 -7.70 7.59 16.18
N ARG A 165 -8.74 8.36 16.50
CA ARG A 165 -8.61 9.82 16.69
C ARG A 165 -7.52 10.19 17.70
N ILE A 166 -7.35 9.41 18.76
CA ILE A 166 -6.33 9.67 19.79
C ILE A 166 -4.93 9.36 19.24
N GLY A 167 -4.75 8.22 18.56
CA GLY A 167 -3.48 7.88 17.92
C GLY A 167 -3.08 8.90 16.85
N ALA A 168 -4.02 9.37 16.04
CA ALA A 168 -3.79 10.40 15.04
C ALA A 168 -3.43 11.75 15.67
N ALA A 169 -4.09 12.15 16.76
CA ALA A 169 -3.73 13.35 17.51
C ALA A 169 -2.32 13.25 18.11
N ALA A 170 -1.95 12.08 18.64
CA ALA A 170 -0.59 11.83 19.11
C ALA A 170 0.43 12.00 17.98
N ALA A 171 0.17 11.44 16.79
CA ALA A 171 1.04 11.59 15.62
C ALA A 171 1.22 13.06 15.21
N GLN A 172 0.13 13.84 15.19
CA GLN A 172 0.19 15.27 14.86
C GLN A 172 1.07 16.05 15.82
N VAL A 173 1.01 15.75 17.12
CA VAL A 173 1.80 16.43 18.14
C VAL A 173 3.26 15.98 18.12
N LEU A 174 3.50 14.67 18.01
CA LEU A 174 4.85 14.09 18.06
C LEU A 174 5.69 14.41 16.81
N PHE A 175 5.07 14.40 15.64
CA PHE A 175 5.76 14.51 14.34
C PHE A 175 5.44 15.80 13.60
N GLN A 176 4.67 16.70 14.20
CA GLN A 176 4.32 18.02 13.64
C GLN A 176 3.75 17.96 12.21
N ARG A 177 3.02 16.88 11.87
CA ARG A 177 2.44 16.66 10.54
C ARG A 177 0.95 16.40 10.60
N GLU A 178 0.21 16.90 9.61
CA GLU A 178 -1.22 16.63 9.50
C GLU A 178 -1.47 15.18 9.07
N VAL A 179 -2.21 14.44 9.90
CA VAL A 179 -2.70 13.10 9.55
C VAL A 179 -3.97 13.20 8.69
N PRO A 180 -4.00 12.62 7.47
CA PRO A 180 -5.19 12.64 6.63
C PRO A 180 -6.41 12.04 7.31
N LYS A 181 -7.59 12.63 7.12
CA LYS A 181 -8.85 12.14 7.74
C LYS A 181 -9.14 10.67 7.45
N GLU A 182 -8.76 10.17 6.26
CA GLU A 182 -8.95 8.78 5.86
C GLU A 182 -8.08 7.77 6.64
N PHE A 183 -7.10 8.26 7.43
CA PHE A 183 -6.23 7.46 8.31
C PHE A 183 -6.79 7.37 9.74
N ILE A 184 -7.87 8.10 10.04
CA ILE A 184 -8.47 8.16 11.36
C ILE A 184 -9.64 7.18 11.42
N PHE A 185 -9.47 6.11 12.17
CA PHE A 185 -10.48 5.07 12.31
C PHE A 185 -11.36 5.31 13.53
N GLN A 186 -12.68 5.28 13.31
CA GLN A 186 -13.67 5.30 14.37
C GLN A 186 -14.31 3.90 14.48
N PRO A 187 -14.00 3.12 15.52
CA PRO A 187 -14.57 1.79 15.67
C PRO A 187 -16.08 1.87 15.90
N VAL A 188 -16.84 1.21 15.04
CA VAL A 188 -18.31 1.12 15.11
C VAL A 188 -18.78 -0.30 14.80
N VAL A 189 -20.00 -0.64 15.23
CA VAL A 189 -20.64 -1.89 14.83
C VAL A 189 -21.45 -1.63 13.57
N PHE A 190 -21.09 -2.28 12.47
CA PHE A 190 -21.91 -2.26 11.26
C PHE A 190 -23.00 -3.33 11.35
N ASN A 191 -24.17 -3.02 10.78
CA ASN A 191 -25.17 -4.06 10.51
C ASN A 191 -24.57 -5.08 9.52
N HIS A 192 -25.03 -6.33 9.59
CA HIS A 192 -24.48 -7.42 8.78
C HIS A 192 -24.45 -7.03 7.30
N SER A 193 -23.30 -7.24 6.64
CA SER A 193 -23.09 -6.98 5.21
C SER A 193 -23.17 -5.51 4.76
N ARG A 194 -23.27 -4.56 5.70
CA ARG A 194 -23.30 -3.11 5.41
C ARG A 194 -22.00 -2.38 5.78
N GLY A 195 -20.94 -3.14 6.04
CA GLY A 195 -19.62 -2.57 6.27
C GLY A 195 -19.08 -1.90 4.99
N PRO A 196 -18.19 -0.91 5.12
CA PRO A 196 -17.45 -0.36 3.97
C PRO A 196 -16.73 -1.45 3.19
N LYS A 197 -16.60 -1.27 1.87
CA LYS A 197 -15.82 -2.18 1.02
C LYS A 197 -14.34 -2.19 1.43
N MET A 198 -13.71 -3.35 1.36
CA MET A 198 -12.30 -3.52 1.72
C MET A 198 -11.32 -3.14 0.60
N SER A 199 -11.79 -2.94 -0.64
CA SER A 199 -10.93 -2.72 -1.81
C SER A 199 -9.87 -1.64 -1.56
N GLY A 200 -10.26 -0.45 -1.10
CA GLY A 200 -9.30 0.63 -0.82
C GLY A 200 -8.28 0.28 0.26
N PHE A 201 -8.67 -0.48 1.29
CA PHE A 201 -7.75 -0.94 2.34
C PHE A 201 -6.82 -2.03 1.84
N PHE A 202 -7.24 -2.86 0.89
CA PHE A 202 -6.38 -3.87 0.30
C PHE A 202 -5.22 -3.29 -0.52
N HIS A 203 -5.43 -2.16 -1.20
CA HIS A 203 -4.32 -1.43 -1.82
C HIS A 203 -3.30 -0.96 -0.75
N ASP A 204 -3.79 -0.45 0.38
CA ASP A 204 -2.91 -0.02 1.47
C ASP A 204 -2.18 -1.23 2.09
N LEU A 205 -2.88 -2.35 2.38
CA LEU A 205 -2.25 -3.54 2.98
C LEU A 205 -1.15 -4.15 2.12
N VAL A 206 -1.36 -4.26 0.80
CA VAL A 206 -0.37 -4.87 -0.08
C VAL A 206 0.82 -3.95 -0.32
N SER A 207 0.61 -2.63 -0.44
CA SER A 207 1.72 -1.67 -0.52
C SER A 207 2.52 -1.66 0.79
N ASN A 208 1.84 -1.79 1.93
CA ASN A 208 2.49 -1.87 3.23
C ASN A 208 3.24 -3.18 3.45
N GLU A 209 2.89 -4.25 2.74
CA GLU A 209 3.66 -5.48 2.70
C GLU A 209 5.03 -5.23 2.06
N LEU A 210 5.03 -4.55 0.90
CA LEU A 210 6.25 -4.14 0.21
C LEU A 210 7.09 -3.16 1.05
N PHE A 211 6.45 -2.15 1.64
CA PHE A 211 7.12 -1.21 2.56
C PHE A 211 7.78 -1.94 3.73
N SER A 212 7.06 -2.89 4.36
CA SER A 212 7.57 -3.63 5.52
C SER A 212 8.79 -4.46 5.15
N GLU A 213 8.81 -5.06 3.95
CA GLU A 213 9.99 -5.76 3.45
C GLU A 213 11.16 -4.81 3.15
N PHE A 214 10.92 -3.67 2.50
CA PHE A 214 11.98 -2.69 2.27
C PHE A 214 12.54 -2.12 3.56
N LYS A 215 11.69 -1.93 4.58
CA LYS A 215 12.12 -1.45 5.90
C LYS A 215 12.89 -2.52 6.66
N ARG A 216 12.48 -3.79 6.57
CA ARG A 216 13.22 -4.94 7.11
C ARG A 216 14.62 -5.07 6.49
N LEU A 217 14.74 -4.81 5.19
CA LEU A 217 16.02 -4.76 4.47
C LEU A 217 16.83 -3.48 4.74
N ASP A 218 16.27 -2.55 5.54
CA ASP A 218 16.82 -1.24 5.85
C ASP A 218 17.23 -0.42 4.62
N ARG A 219 16.34 -0.33 3.62
CA ARG A 219 16.60 0.42 2.37
C ARG A 219 15.72 1.64 2.15
N VAL A 220 14.67 1.83 2.95
CA VAL A 220 13.69 2.92 2.72
C VAL A 220 14.25 4.27 3.18
N ILE A 221 14.40 5.21 2.25
CA ILE A 221 14.71 6.61 2.53
C ILE A 221 13.42 7.42 2.65
N SER A 222 12.52 7.26 1.68
CA SER A 222 11.20 7.90 1.70
C SER A 222 10.12 7.00 1.14
N TRP A 223 8.90 7.18 1.64
CA TRP A 223 7.71 6.47 1.20
C TRP A 223 6.51 7.40 1.24
N GLU A 224 5.99 7.74 0.07
CA GLU A 224 4.88 8.67 -0.07
C GLU A 224 3.70 8.02 -0.79
N ARG A 225 2.53 8.08 -0.16
CA ARG A 225 1.29 7.54 -0.71
C ARG A 225 0.58 8.58 -1.58
N LYS A 226 0.30 8.22 -2.83
CA LYS A 226 -0.37 9.08 -3.83
C LYS A 226 0.25 10.47 -3.95
N PRO A 227 1.58 10.57 -4.11
CA PRO A 227 2.27 11.84 -4.21
C PRO A 227 1.79 12.63 -5.41
N SER A 228 1.91 13.96 -5.35
CA SER A 228 1.48 14.86 -6.41
C SER A 228 2.69 15.37 -7.18
N ILE A 229 3.04 14.70 -8.28
CA ILE A 229 4.22 15.03 -9.10
C ILE A 229 3.82 16.01 -10.20
N ARG A 230 4.34 17.24 -10.12
CA ARG A 230 4.05 18.28 -11.12
C ARG A 230 4.92 18.08 -12.36
N LEU A 231 4.29 18.04 -13.53
CA LEU A 231 4.95 17.92 -14.82
C LEU A 231 5.23 19.32 -15.41
N LYS A 232 6.14 19.38 -16.39
CA LYS A 232 6.58 20.64 -17.03
C LYS A 232 5.47 21.44 -17.69
N ASP A 233 4.41 20.77 -18.14
CA ASP A 233 3.23 21.40 -18.75
C ASP A 233 2.17 21.86 -17.72
N GLY A 234 2.49 21.77 -16.44
CA GLY A 234 1.58 22.14 -15.34
C GLY A 234 0.60 21.03 -14.95
N THR A 235 0.51 19.93 -15.70
CA THR A 235 -0.30 18.78 -15.30
C THR A 235 0.34 18.04 -14.12
N THR A 236 -0.43 17.16 -13.47
CA THR A 236 0.04 16.41 -12.30
C THR A 236 -0.10 14.91 -12.53
N HIS A 237 0.99 14.18 -12.32
CA HIS A 237 0.98 12.74 -12.21
C HIS A 237 0.87 12.32 -10.74
N LYS A 238 0.08 11.29 -10.45
CA LYS A 238 -0.13 10.78 -9.08
C LYS A 238 0.09 9.27 -9.08
N PRO A 239 1.31 8.74 -8.90
CA PRO A 239 1.53 7.30 -8.81
C PRO A 239 0.82 6.73 -7.57
N GLY A 240 0.63 5.42 -7.49
CA GLY A 240 0.02 4.80 -6.31
C GLY A 240 0.83 5.06 -5.04
N ILE A 241 2.13 4.76 -5.11
CA ILE A 241 3.17 5.12 -4.14
C ILE A 241 4.38 5.63 -4.93
N ALA A 242 5.11 6.61 -4.40
CA ALA A 242 6.52 6.82 -4.75
C ALA A 242 7.39 6.46 -3.56
N THR A 243 8.45 5.71 -3.81
CA THR A 243 9.41 5.29 -2.78
C THR A 243 10.82 5.55 -3.27
N GLU A 244 11.65 6.08 -2.40
CA GLU A 244 13.09 6.22 -2.63
C GLU A 244 13.83 5.20 -1.78
N LEU A 245 14.67 4.39 -2.43
CA LEU A 245 15.46 3.36 -1.79
C LEU A 245 16.95 3.67 -1.95
N ILE A 246 17.72 3.50 -0.88
CA ILE A 246 19.17 3.56 -0.95
C ILE A 246 19.73 2.23 -1.43
N LYS A 247 20.65 2.29 -2.39
CA LYS A 247 21.43 1.16 -2.84
C LYS A 247 22.82 1.21 -2.22
N ASP A 248 23.58 2.26 -2.51
CA ASP A 248 24.93 2.49 -1.99
C ASP A 248 25.07 3.95 -1.55
N LYS A 249 26.22 4.32 -0.97
CA LYS A 249 26.50 5.71 -0.59
C LYS A 249 26.28 6.66 -1.78
N GLY A 250 25.36 7.61 -1.63
CA GLY A 250 24.98 8.56 -2.68
C GLY A 250 24.23 7.97 -3.88
N GLN A 251 23.81 6.70 -3.82
CA GLN A 251 23.03 6.04 -4.88
C GLN A 251 21.60 5.78 -4.39
N PHE A 252 20.71 6.70 -4.75
CA PHE A 252 19.27 6.61 -4.47
C PHE A 252 18.52 6.19 -5.73
N LEU A 253 17.53 5.32 -5.56
CA LEU A 253 16.69 4.81 -6.63
C LEU A 253 15.23 5.07 -6.27
N THR A 254 14.57 5.89 -7.08
CA THR A 254 13.12 6.09 -6.97
C THR A 254 12.38 4.99 -7.71
N PHE A 255 11.33 4.46 -7.11
CA PHE A 255 10.38 3.53 -7.72
C PHE A 255 8.97 4.09 -7.59
N TRP A 256 8.14 3.88 -8.60
CA TRP A 256 6.69 4.04 -8.45
C TRP A 256 6.04 2.68 -8.29
N VAL A 257 5.05 2.58 -7.41
CA VAL A 257 4.29 1.35 -7.19
C VAL A 257 2.84 1.57 -7.62
N GLU A 258 2.38 0.74 -8.54
CA GLU A 258 0.99 0.66 -8.97
C GLU A 258 0.40 -0.66 -8.48
N ILE A 259 -0.82 -0.58 -7.95
CA ILE A 259 -1.56 -1.75 -7.47
C ILE A 259 -2.85 -1.81 -8.27
N PHE A 260 -3.08 -2.95 -8.91
CA PHE A 260 -4.33 -3.17 -9.63
C PHE A 260 -5.14 -4.26 -8.94
N ARG A 261 -6.41 -3.93 -8.71
CA ARG A 261 -7.44 -4.82 -8.19
C ARG A 261 -8.62 -4.78 -9.13
N ILE A 262 -9.26 -5.91 -9.30
CA ILE A 262 -10.40 -5.99 -10.21
C ILE A 262 -11.61 -5.35 -9.53
N THR A 263 -12.04 -4.26 -10.15
CA THR A 263 -13.30 -3.58 -9.90
C THR A 263 -14.10 -3.54 -11.20
N PRO A 264 -15.37 -3.12 -11.17
CA PRO A 264 -16.00 -2.62 -12.39
C PRO A 264 -15.04 -1.63 -13.10
N ASP A 265 -14.94 -1.75 -14.42
CA ASP A 265 -14.14 -0.87 -15.29
C ASP A 265 -12.62 -0.86 -15.02
N TRP A 266 -12.09 -1.92 -14.39
CA TRP A 266 -10.66 -2.00 -14.05
C TRP A 266 -9.74 -1.87 -15.27
N ILE A 267 -10.16 -2.31 -16.46
CA ILE A 267 -9.34 -2.17 -17.68
C ILE A 267 -9.16 -0.70 -18.02
N GLU A 268 -10.26 0.06 -18.08
CA GLU A 268 -10.21 1.49 -18.38
C GLU A 268 -9.35 2.22 -17.34
N HIS A 269 -9.48 1.82 -16.08
CA HIS A 269 -8.61 2.32 -15.02
C HIS A 269 -7.13 2.02 -15.29
N VAL A 270 -6.76 0.76 -15.54
CA VAL A 270 -5.37 0.35 -15.83
C VAL A 270 -4.82 1.08 -17.06
N THR A 271 -5.57 1.12 -18.16
CA THR A 271 -5.18 1.83 -19.39
C THR A 271 -4.96 3.32 -19.12
N SER A 272 -5.89 3.98 -18.42
CA SER A 272 -5.75 5.40 -18.06
C SER A 272 -4.51 5.64 -17.17
N ARG A 273 -4.25 4.74 -16.21
CA ARG A 273 -3.07 4.80 -15.34
C ARG A 273 -1.78 4.68 -16.15
N PHE A 274 -1.68 3.69 -17.04
CA PHE A 274 -0.51 3.50 -17.89
C PHE A 274 -0.25 4.68 -18.81
N GLN A 275 -1.27 5.23 -19.46
CA GLN A 275 -1.14 6.43 -20.30
C GLN A 275 -0.64 7.63 -19.49
N LYS A 276 -1.15 7.83 -18.27
CA LYS A 276 -0.70 8.90 -17.38
C LYS A 276 0.73 8.69 -16.90
N THR A 277 1.16 7.45 -16.70
CA THR A 277 2.54 7.11 -16.35
C THR A 277 3.48 7.35 -17.52
N GLN A 278 3.13 6.90 -18.73
CA GLN A 278 3.89 7.17 -19.95
C GLN A 278 4.09 8.67 -20.17
N LEU A 279 3.02 9.45 -20.06
CA LEU A 279 3.08 10.91 -20.18
C LEU A 279 4.01 11.55 -19.14
N ALA A 280 4.04 11.00 -17.92
CA ALA A 280 4.92 11.49 -16.86
C ALA A 280 6.38 11.20 -17.20
N PHE A 281 6.71 9.98 -17.67
CA PHE A 281 8.06 9.63 -18.11
C PHE A 281 8.54 10.51 -19.26
N GLU A 282 7.69 10.81 -20.24
CA GLU A 282 8.04 11.69 -21.36
C GLU A 282 8.33 13.14 -20.94
N LYS A 283 7.69 13.62 -19.87
CA LYS A 283 7.76 15.02 -19.43
C LYS A 283 8.76 15.26 -18.32
N LEU A 284 9.03 14.26 -17.48
CA LEU A 284 9.99 14.36 -16.40
C LEU A 284 11.43 14.33 -16.95
N PRO A 285 12.33 15.17 -16.41
CA PRO A 285 13.76 15.00 -16.64
C PRO A 285 14.24 13.58 -16.27
N LEU A 286 15.26 13.06 -16.96
CA LEU A 286 15.74 11.70 -16.75
C LEU A 286 16.14 11.41 -15.30
N GLN A 287 16.68 12.41 -14.59
CA GLN A 287 17.07 12.30 -13.19
C GLN A 287 15.88 12.27 -12.20
N GLU A 288 14.70 12.72 -12.61
CA GLU A 288 13.46 12.70 -11.80
C GLU A 288 12.56 11.52 -12.16
N GLN A 289 12.87 10.80 -13.26
CA GLN A 289 12.14 9.60 -13.63
C GLN A 289 12.44 8.48 -12.63
N PRO A 290 11.40 7.74 -12.18
CA PRO A 290 11.64 6.56 -11.35
C PRO A 290 12.45 5.55 -12.18
N LYS A 291 13.33 4.81 -11.51
CA LYS A 291 14.16 3.79 -12.14
C LYS A 291 13.31 2.72 -12.84
N ARG A 292 12.16 2.38 -12.26
CA ARG A 292 11.16 1.45 -12.80
C ARG A 292 9.83 1.61 -12.07
N VAL A 293 8.78 1.03 -12.64
CA VAL A 293 7.46 0.89 -12.02
C VAL A 293 7.30 -0.55 -11.53
N ILE A 294 6.87 -0.71 -10.27
CA ILE A 294 6.47 -2.01 -9.71
C ILE A 294 4.95 -2.11 -9.81
N VAL A 295 4.45 -3.16 -10.47
CA VAL A 295 3.02 -3.44 -10.59
C VAL A 295 2.67 -4.65 -9.74
N ILE A 296 1.79 -4.44 -8.76
CA ILE A 296 1.31 -5.49 -7.86
C ILE A 296 -0.08 -5.94 -8.31
N LEU A 297 -0.21 -7.23 -8.60
CA LEU A 297 -1.47 -7.89 -8.99
C LEU A 297 -1.91 -8.91 -7.93
N ASP A 298 -3.13 -9.39 -8.03
CA ASP A 298 -3.70 -10.43 -7.18
C ASP A 298 -3.34 -11.86 -7.59
N SER A 299 -2.84 -12.08 -8.81
CA SER A 299 -2.41 -13.40 -9.29
C SER A 299 -1.44 -13.32 -10.46
N ASP A 300 -0.55 -14.30 -10.57
CA ASP A 300 0.40 -14.44 -11.67
C ASP A 300 -0.32 -14.59 -13.02
N SER A 301 -1.49 -15.24 -13.06
CA SER A 301 -2.26 -15.46 -14.29
C SER A 301 -2.80 -14.19 -14.93
N ARG A 302 -2.81 -13.06 -14.20
CA ARG A 302 -3.15 -11.75 -14.78
C ARG A 302 -1.97 -11.04 -15.43
N ILE A 303 -0.73 -11.36 -15.05
CA ILE A 303 0.44 -10.63 -15.50
C ILE A 303 0.53 -10.60 -17.04
N PRO A 304 0.33 -11.71 -17.79
CA PRO A 304 0.41 -11.67 -19.25
C PRO A 304 -0.56 -10.69 -19.92
N TYR A 305 -1.74 -10.46 -19.33
CA TYR A 305 -2.71 -9.51 -19.86
C TYR A 305 -2.32 -8.06 -19.51
N ILE A 306 -1.97 -7.81 -18.25
CA ILE A 306 -1.52 -6.49 -17.81
C ILE A 306 -0.23 -6.06 -18.52
N ALA A 307 0.67 -7.01 -18.78
CA ALA A 307 1.91 -6.75 -19.51
C ALA A 307 1.65 -6.30 -20.95
N ARG A 308 0.68 -6.91 -21.65
CA ARG A 308 0.27 -6.45 -22.98
C ARG A 308 -0.30 -5.02 -22.95
N LEU A 309 -1.12 -4.70 -21.96
CA LEU A 309 -1.61 -3.33 -21.78
C LEU A 309 -0.46 -2.34 -21.47
N ALA A 310 0.54 -2.77 -20.70
CA ALA A 310 1.71 -1.97 -20.39
C ALA A 310 2.56 -1.70 -21.64
N GLU A 311 2.82 -2.72 -22.46
CA GLU A 311 3.52 -2.59 -23.74
C GLU A 311 2.79 -1.65 -24.70
N GLU A 312 1.45 -1.70 -24.72
CA GLU A 312 0.65 -0.84 -25.59
C GLU A 312 0.60 0.63 -25.11
N HIS A 313 0.46 0.87 -23.81
CA HIS A 313 0.13 2.19 -23.27
C HIS A 313 1.26 2.89 -22.52
N MET A 314 2.32 2.17 -22.15
CA MET A 314 3.52 2.73 -21.52
C MET A 314 4.82 2.05 -21.99
N PRO A 315 5.08 1.99 -23.30
CA PRO A 315 6.19 1.23 -23.88
C PRO A 315 7.59 1.70 -23.43
N SER A 316 7.73 2.94 -22.96
CA SER A 316 9.02 3.48 -22.53
C SER A 316 9.37 3.17 -21.07
N VAL A 317 8.44 2.55 -20.34
CA VAL A 317 8.54 2.35 -18.89
C VAL A 317 9.02 0.94 -18.58
N GLU A 318 10.12 0.81 -17.83
CA GLU A 318 10.53 -0.50 -17.30
C GLU A 318 9.57 -0.91 -16.18
N VAL A 319 8.94 -2.08 -16.33
CA VAL A 319 7.98 -2.63 -15.36
C VAL A 319 8.54 -3.87 -14.68
N ARG A 320 8.27 -4.02 -13.39
CA ARG A 320 8.43 -5.28 -12.64
C ARG A 320 7.09 -5.69 -12.05
N TYR A 321 6.70 -6.94 -12.26
CA TYR A 321 5.46 -7.48 -11.74
C TYR A 321 5.71 -8.26 -10.44
N THR A 322 4.75 -8.22 -9.54
CA THR A 322 4.70 -9.06 -8.35
C THR A 322 3.24 -9.32 -7.96
N THR A 323 3.03 -10.16 -6.94
CA THR A 323 1.70 -10.52 -6.44
C THR A 323 1.63 -10.47 -4.93
N ASP A 324 0.41 -10.43 -4.40
CA ASP A 324 0.13 -10.50 -2.97
C ASP A 324 0.86 -11.68 -2.31
N GLU A 325 0.75 -12.87 -2.90
CA GLU A 325 1.35 -14.10 -2.39
C GLU A 325 2.88 -14.02 -2.37
N ARG A 326 3.49 -13.49 -3.43
CA ARG A 326 4.95 -13.32 -3.51
C ARG A 326 5.46 -12.36 -2.45
N LEU A 327 4.75 -11.27 -2.21
CA LEU A 327 5.12 -10.30 -1.17
C LEU A 327 4.93 -10.87 0.24
N LEU A 328 3.87 -11.65 0.47
CA LEU A 328 3.62 -12.32 1.74
C LEU A 328 4.65 -13.42 2.06
N MET A 329 5.35 -13.95 1.04
CA MET A 329 6.47 -14.88 1.19
C MET A 329 7.80 -14.16 1.52
N GLY A 330 7.85 -12.83 1.47
CA GLY A 330 9.04 -12.02 1.62
C GLY A 330 9.75 -11.70 0.31
N ILE A 331 10.65 -10.73 0.34
CA ILE A 331 11.47 -10.39 -0.84
C ILE A 331 12.61 -11.41 -1.01
N GLY A 332 12.70 -11.98 -2.21
CA GLY A 332 13.74 -12.90 -2.65
C GLY A 332 13.83 -12.96 -4.17
N VAL A 333 14.51 -13.99 -4.69
CA VAL A 333 14.83 -14.13 -6.12
C VAL A 333 13.59 -14.18 -7.02
N ASP A 334 12.49 -14.71 -6.48
CA ASP A 334 11.24 -14.93 -7.20
C ASP A 334 10.20 -13.82 -6.95
N SER A 335 10.51 -12.80 -6.16
CA SER A 335 9.50 -11.80 -5.77
C SER A 335 9.12 -10.88 -6.90
N PHE A 336 10.03 -10.62 -7.84
CA PHE A 336 9.80 -9.74 -8.98
C PHE A 336 9.96 -10.49 -10.29
N LEU A 337 9.05 -10.20 -11.21
CA LEU A 337 8.96 -10.87 -12.50
C LEU A 337 9.00 -9.86 -13.65
N LEU A 338 9.46 -10.35 -14.78
CA LEU A 338 9.34 -9.75 -16.10
C LEU A 338 8.44 -10.62 -16.96
N TYR A 339 7.61 -10.01 -17.79
CA TYR A 339 6.93 -10.72 -18.86
C TYR A 339 7.72 -10.52 -20.15
N ASP A 340 8.23 -11.61 -20.72
CA ASP A 340 8.90 -11.60 -22.01
C ASP A 340 7.86 -11.79 -23.11
N HIS A 341 7.63 -10.72 -23.88
CA HIS A 341 6.66 -10.66 -24.97
C HIS A 341 7.09 -11.50 -26.20
N GLN A 342 8.39 -11.73 -26.40
CA GLN A 342 8.88 -12.54 -27.51
C GLN A 342 8.64 -14.03 -27.24
N THR A 343 8.87 -14.48 -26.01
CA THR A 343 8.68 -15.87 -25.62
C THR A 343 7.31 -16.16 -24.99
N ASN A 344 6.50 -15.14 -24.72
CA ASN A 344 5.26 -15.21 -23.94
C ASN A 344 5.44 -15.91 -22.57
N GLN A 345 6.56 -15.63 -21.89
CA GLN A 345 6.92 -16.30 -20.64
C GLN A 345 7.20 -15.32 -19.51
N MET A 346 6.83 -15.73 -18.29
CA MET A 346 7.22 -15.06 -17.06
C MET A 346 8.67 -15.43 -16.72
N LYS A 347 9.54 -14.43 -16.62
CA LYS A 347 10.95 -14.57 -16.22
C LYS A 347 11.18 -13.96 -14.84
N ARG A 348 11.94 -14.66 -14.00
CA ARG A 348 12.41 -14.12 -12.72
C ARG A 348 13.28 -12.91 -12.99
N SER A 349 13.06 -11.83 -12.24
CA SER A 349 13.81 -10.60 -12.43
C SER A 349 14.10 -9.93 -11.08
N PRO A 350 14.98 -10.55 -10.27
CA PRO A 350 15.33 -10.03 -8.96
C PRO A 350 15.91 -8.63 -9.04
N ILE A 351 15.73 -7.87 -7.98
CA ILE A 351 16.37 -6.57 -7.79
C ILE A 351 17.51 -6.83 -6.79
N ASN A 352 18.73 -6.97 -7.30
CA ASN A 352 19.86 -7.54 -6.54
C ASN A 352 20.18 -6.82 -5.22
N PHE A 353 19.93 -5.52 -5.12
CA PHE A 353 20.20 -4.78 -3.87
C PHE A 353 19.09 -4.93 -2.82
N LEU A 354 17.98 -5.57 -3.19
CA LEU A 354 16.88 -5.94 -2.31
C LEU A 354 17.01 -7.41 -1.90
N SER A 355 18.19 -7.80 -1.43
CA SER A 355 18.47 -9.11 -0.84
C SER A 355 19.12 -8.93 0.53
N ASP A 356 18.92 -9.88 1.43
CA ASP A 356 19.50 -9.83 2.78
C ASP A 356 21.04 -9.76 2.75
N ASP A 357 21.67 -10.40 1.76
CA ASP A 357 23.13 -10.47 1.62
C ASP A 357 23.75 -9.24 0.92
N TYR A 358 22.97 -8.22 0.57
CA TYR A 358 23.50 -7.07 -0.16
C TYR A 358 24.31 -6.14 0.76
N ALA A 359 25.60 -5.98 0.48
CA ALA A 359 26.55 -5.24 1.33
C ALA A 359 26.62 -3.72 1.10
N GLY A 360 25.67 -3.13 0.38
CA GLY A 360 25.62 -1.66 0.20
C GLY A 360 25.11 -0.91 1.42
N MET A 361 25.18 0.42 1.38
CA MET A 361 24.80 1.30 2.50
C MET A 361 23.33 1.17 2.90
N SER A 362 23.07 1.01 4.19
CA SER A 362 21.73 0.94 4.75
C SER A 362 21.10 2.32 4.97
N ALA A 363 19.79 2.39 5.11
CA ALA A 363 19.09 3.62 5.43
C ALA A 363 19.46 4.11 6.84
N THR A 364 19.62 3.20 7.82
CA THR A 364 20.11 3.55 9.16
C THR A 364 21.51 4.17 9.12
N GLU A 365 22.44 3.58 8.38
CA GLU A 365 23.79 4.14 8.19
C GLU A 365 23.74 5.54 7.55
N PHE A 366 22.89 5.72 6.54
CA PHE A 366 22.68 7.01 5.88
C PHE A 366 22.17 8.07 6.87
N PHE A 367 21.09 7.81 7.60
CA PHE A 367 20.54 8.79 8.54
C PHE A 367 21.50 9.09 9.70
N ALA A 368 22.26 8.09 10.17
CA ALA A 368 23.30 8.31 11.17
C ALA A 368 24.39 9.28 10.63
N SER A 369 24.80 9.12 9.38
CA SER A 369 25.83 9.99 8.78
C SER A 369 25.40 11.45 8.63
N GLN A 370 24.11 11.73 8.45
CA GLN A 370 23.60 13.12 8.39
C GLN A 370 23.56 13.81 9.75
N THR A 371 23.49 13.05 10.84
CA THR A 371 23.36 13.61 12.19
C THR A 371 24.71 14.16 12.69
N PHE A 372 25.83 13.54 12.29
CA PHE A 372 27.18 14.00 12.63
C PHE A 372 27.63 15.26 11.88
N GLU A 373 26.98 15.62 10.78
CA GLU A 373 27.34 16.82 10.01
C GLU A 373 26.74 18.12 10.60
N ILE A 374 25.91 18.04 11.66
CA ILE A 374 25.21 19.19 12.26
C ILE A 374 25.90 19.72 13.53
N GLU A 375 26.83 18.97 14.15
CA GLU A 375 27.39 19.32 15.47
C GLU A 375 28.60 20.28 15.48
N ASP A 376 29.14 20.72 14.33
CA ASP A 376 30.40 21.49 14.28
C ASP A 376 30.33 22.86 13.54
N GLU A 377 29.18 23.53 13.48
CA GLU A 377 29.09 24.91 12.94
C GLU A 377 28.81 26.01 13.97
N ASP A 378 28.68 25.69 15.25
CA ASP A 378 28.44 26.66 16.35
C ASP A 378 29.72 27.04 17.13
N GLU A 379 30.91 26.90 16.52
CA GLU A 379 32.19 27.27 17.14
C GLU A 379 32.90 28.43 16.40
N PHE A 380 32.15 29.46 15.97
CA PHE A 380 32.76 30.75 15.59
C PHE A 380 31.80 31.92 15.86
N GLU A 381 31.94 32.57 17.01
CA GLU A 381 31.82 34.02 17.16
C GLU A 381 32.56 34.44 18.44
N GLU A 382 33.75 35.04 18.27
CA GLU A 382 34.54 35.75 19.30
C GLU A 382 33.92 37.09 19.70
#